data_AF-A0A1Z7Z999-F1
#
_entry.id   AF-A0A1Z7Z999-F1
#
_cell.length_a   1.000
_cell.length_b   1.000
_cell.length_c   1.000
_cell.angle_alpha   90.00
_cell.angle_beta   90.00
_cell.angle_gamma   90.00
#
_symmetry.space_group_name_H-M   'P 1'
#
loop_
_entity.id
_entity.type
_entity.pdbx_description
1 polymer ?
#
loop_
_entity_poly.entity_id
_entity_poly.type
_entity_poly.pdbx_seq_one_letter_code
_entity_poly.pdbx_strand_id
1 'polypeptide(L)'
;MKHLSFLTIVMLFSSCCSAKQAIENTISENTKSELVVKATIVESDLQEDVFSGELINISNEENELILKVVEVELIENQESSSKEAFDHSTWDALLKTYVSEQGNVNYKELKAERSKITNYITELSNNIPKDSWSTNDKMAYWINAYNAMTVDLILRNYPLKSIKDIEKPWEQRLWKLHNKWYNLDEIEHQILRKMNDPRIHFGIVCASVSCPKLQNEAFIASKLDDQLTHATRTFLADTNENSLSENSLKLSKIFKWFAKDFKQNGTLIEFLNTYTDITISEQAKKNYKDYNWNLND
;
A
#
# COMPACT_ATOMS: atom_id res chain seq x y z
N MET A 1 -74.86 -11.93 7.06
CA MET A 1 -74.93 -10.46 6.99
C MET A 1 -73.70 -9.94 6.25
N LYS A 2 -73.92 -9.31 5.09
CA LYS A 2 -73.07 -8.31 4.36
C LYS A 2 -71.69 -8.83 3.85
N HIS A 3 -71.43 -9.00 2.54
CA HIS A 3 -71.15 -7.98 1.48
C HIS A 3 -69.96 -7.07 1.87
N LEU A 4 -68.97 -6.68 1.05
CA LEU A 4 -68.84 -6.55 -0.41
C LEU A 4 -67.37 -6.13 -0.76
N SER A 5 -66.87 -6.64 -1.89
CA SER A 5 -65.99 -6.06 -2.95
C SER A 5 -64.71 -5.24 -2.68
N PHE A 6 -63.59 -5.81 -3.18
CA PHE A 6 -62.71 -5.34 -4.29
C PHE A 6 -62.67 -3.85 -4.68
N LEU A 7 -61.46 -3.27 -4.76
CA LEU A 7 -61.12 -2.27 -5.79
C LEU A 7 -59.61 -2.20 -6.09
N THR A 8 -59.27 -2.53 -7.33
CA THR A 8 -57.98 -2.31 -8.00
C THR A 8 -58.00 -0.93 -8.63
N ILE A 9 -56.92 -0.14 -8.54
CA ILE A 9 -56.74 1.09 -9.33
C ILE A 9 -55.41 1.04 -10.07
N VAL A 10 -55.53 0.95 -11.39
CA VAL A 10 -54.52 1.20 -12.42
C VAL A 10 -54.70 2.65 -12.87
N MET A 11 -53.61 3.42 -12.97
CA MET A 11 -53.60 4.71 -13.68
C MET A 11 -52.39 4.74 -14.61
N LEU A 12 -52.68 4.63 -15.90
CA LEU A 12 -51.85 4.98 -17.05
C LEU A 12 -52.09 6.46 -17.38
N PHE A 13 -51.03 7.23 -17.64
CA PHE A 13 -51.13 8.44 -18.44
C PHE A 13 -50.07 8.42 -19.54
N SER A 14 -50.57 8.60 -20.76
CA SER A 14 -49.83 8.61 -22.02
C SER A 14 -49.68 10.04 -22.56
N SER A 15 -48.51 10.30 -23.14
CA SER A 15 -48.26 11.04 -24.39
C SER A 15 -48.46 12.58 -24.43
N CYS A 16 -47.40 13.29 -24.84
CA CYS A 16 -47.39 13.94 -26.16
C CYS A 16 -45.98 14.43 -26.57
N CYS A 17 -45.66 14.16 -27.84
CA CYS A 17 -44.50 14.62 -28.61
C CYS A 17 -44.40 16.14 -28.76
N SER A 18 -43.18 16.65 -28.96
CA SER A 18 -42.81 17.44 -30.16
C SER A 18 -41.30 17.65 -30.24
N ALA A 19 -40.73 17.33 -31.40
CA ALA A 19 -39.39 17.73 -31.85
C ALA A 19 -39.54 18.86 -32.87
N LYS A 20 -38.61 19.83 -32.92
CA LYS A 20 -38.24 20.54 -34.15
C LYS A 20 -36.90 21.30 -34.04
N GLN A 21 -36.34 21.49 -35.22
CA GLN A 21 -34.94 21.63 -35.62
C GLN A 21 -34.46 23.10 -35.70
N ALA A 22 -33.14 23.23 -35.90
CA ALA A 22 -32.31 24.43 -36.02
C ALA A 22 -32.76 25.49 -37.04
N ILE A 23 -32.36 26.75 -36.78
CA ILE A 23 -32.11 27.77 -37.81
C ILE A 23 -30.87 28.60 -37.43
N GLU A 24 -29.94 28.63 -38.37
CA GLU A 24 -28.71 29.38 -38.52
C GLU A 24 -29.02 30.83 -38.97
N ASN A 25 -28.22 31.82 -38.59
CA ASN A 25 -28.07 33.01 -39.42
C ASN A 25 -26.72 33.73 -39.19
N THR A 26 -26.02 33.83 -40.31
CA THR A 26 -24.69 34.37 -40.61
C THR A 26 -24.72 35.90 -40.78
N ILE A 27 -23.51 36.49 -40.90
CA ILE A 27 -23.07 37.76 -41.57
C ILE A 27 -22.21 38.57 -40.57
N SER A 28 -20.99 39.06 -40.84
CA SER A 28 -20.12 39.06 -42.03
C SER A 28 -18.71 39.53 -41.63
N GLU A 29 -17.73 39.10 -42.42
CA GLU A 29 -16.31 39.47 -42.46
C GLU A 29 -16.04 40.98 -42.55
N ASN A 30 -14.87 41.43 -42.05
CA ASN A 30 -13.95 42.22 -42.88
C ASN A 30 -12.47 42.22 -42.39
N THR A 31 -11.60 41.68 -43.26
CA THR A 31 -10.21 42.05 -43.63
C THR A 31 -9.11 42.46 -42.62
N LYS A 32 -8.12 41.56 -42.54
CA LYS A 32 -6.65 41.73 -42.75
C LYS A 32 -5.91 42.99 -42.26
N SER A 33 -4.93 42.76 -41.38
CA SER A 33 -3.54 43.17 -41.63
C SER A 33 -2.57 42.22 -40.90
N GLU A 34 -1.82 41.44 -41.68
CA GLU A 34 -0.69 40.62 -41.23
C GLU A 34 0.53 41.51 -41.01
N LEU A 35 1.10 41.47 -39.79
CA LEU A 35 2.45 41.95 -39.53
C LEU A 35 3.34 40.72 -39.34
N VAL A 36 4.00 40.33 -40.42
CA VAL A 36 4.98 39.24 -40.45
C VAL A 36 6.27 39.73 -39.79
N VAL A 37 6.56 39.24 -38.59
CA VAL A 37 7.90 39.33 -38.00
C VAL A 37 8.53 37.94 -38.09
N LYS A 38 9.49 37.81 -39.00
CA LYS A 38 10.35 36.62 -39.09
C LYS A 38 11.35 36.66 -37.94
N ALA A 39 11.19 35.76 -36.97
CA ALA A 39 12.25 35.41 -36.03
C ALA A 39 12.80 34.03 -36.40
N THR A 40 14.08 33.99 -36.74
CA THR A 40 14.84 32.77 -37.00
C THR A 40 15.08 32.06 -35.67
N ILE A 41 14.51 30.87 -35.49
CA ILE A 41 14.76 30.01 -34.32
C ILE A 41 15.93 29.10 -34.66
N VAL A 42 16.98 29.16 -33.84
CA VAL A 42 18.03 28.14 -33.78
C VAL A 42 17.54 27.09 -32.77
N GLU A 43 17.37 25.86 -33.24
CA GLU A 43 16.98 24.71 -32.43
C GLU A 43 18.04 24.38 -31.37
N SER A 44 17.59 24.19 -30.13
CA SER A 44 18.22 23.29 -29.18
C SER A 44 17.12 22.62 -28.33
N ASP A 45 17.01 21.31 -28.50
CA ASP A 45 16.01 20.41 -27.91
C ASP A 45 16.01 20.43 -26.37
N LEU A 46 14.88 20.79 -25.74
CA LEU A 46 14.37 20.18 -24.50
C LEU A 46 12.84 20.36 -24.43
N GLN A 47 12.15 19.27 -24.08
CA GLN A 47 10.70 19.06 -24.19
C GLN A 47 9.82 19.98 -23.32
N GLU A 48 8.65 20.30 -23.89
CA GLU A 48 7.56 21.10 -23.34
C GLU A 48 6.83 20.39 -22.17
N ASP A 49 6.61 21.10 -21.07
CA ASP A 49 5.46 20.86 -20.18
C ASP A 49 4.61 22.14 -20.11
N VAL A 50 3.33 21.96 -20.39
CA VAL A 50 2.31 22.99 -20.67
C VAL A 50 1.85 23.66 -19.37
N PHE A 51 2.00 24.99 -19.26
CA PHE A 51 1.42 25.79 -18.18
C PHE A 51 0.36 26.76 -18.75
N SER A 52 -0.90 26.60 -18.34
CA SER A 52 -1.99 27.52 -18.69
C SER A 52 -2.08 28.63 -17.62
N GLY A 53 -1.58 29.83 -17.94
CA GLY A 53 -1.77 31.04 -17.13
C GLY A 53 -2.82 31.96 -17.74
N GLU A 54 -3.77 32.42 -16.92
CA GLU A 54 -4.85 33.35 -17.30
C GLU A 54 -4.32 34.79 -17.41
N LEU A 55 -4.67 35.51 -18.48
CA LEU A 55 -4.27 36.90 -18.70
C LEU A 55 -5.18 37.86 -17.92
N ILE A 56 -4.65 38.55 -16.91
CA ILE A 56 -5.34 39.66 -16.25
C ILE A 56 -4.86 40.98 -16.89
N ASN A 57 -5.79 41.68 -17.56
CA ASN A 57 -5.53 42.97 -18.18
C ASN A 57 -5.75 44.08 -17.14
N ILE A 58 -4.70 44.83 -16.80
CA ILE A 58 -4.81 46.06 -16.00
C ILE A 58 -4.37 47.21 -16.88
N SER A 59 -5.34 47.98 -17.38
CA SER A 59 -5.12 49.24 -18.08
C SER A 59 -4.65 50.31 -17.10
N ASN A 60 -3.48 50.90 -17.33
CA ASN A 60 -3.18 52.27 -16.95
C ASN A 60 -2.16 52.85 -17.93
N GLU A 61 -2.45 54.07 -18.37
CA GLU A 61 -1.67 54.86 -19.32
C GLU A 61 -0.28 55.16 -18.74
N GLU A 62 0.74 54.49 -19.26
CA GLU A 62 2.06 55.01 -19.60
C GLU A 62 2.91 53.84 -20.11
N ASN A 63 3.51 54.04 -21.29
CA ASN A 63 4.06 53.01 -22.13
C ASN A 63 5.45 52.58 -21.64
N GLU A 64 5.53 51.67 -20.67
CA GLU A 64 6.74 50.92 -20.35
C GLU A 64 6.37 49.49 -19.92
N LEU A 65 6.55 48.53 -20.84
CA LEU A 65 6.34 47.10 -20.59
C LEU A 65 7.48 46.58 -19.68
N ILE A 66 7.33 46.77 -18.38
CA ILE A 66 8.20 46.11 -17.40
C ILE A 66 7.68 44.68 -17.23
N LEU A 67 8.36 43.74 -17.89
CA LEU A 67 8.18 42.31 -17.66
C LEU A 67 8.68 41.98 -16.23
N LYS A 68 7.80 42.09 -15.24
CA LYS A 68 8.07 41.54 -13.91
C LYS A 68 8.05 40.03 -14.03
N VAL A 69 9.24 39.43 -14.13
CA VAL A 69 9.42 38.01 -13.82
C VAL A 69 9.03 37.85 -12.36
N VAL A 70 7.82 37.36 -12.12
CA VAL A 70 7.44 36.85 -10.81
C VAL A 70 8.23 35.56 -10.68
N GLU A 71 9.31 35.62 -9.91
CA GLU A 71 10.05 34.44 -9.48
C GLU A 71 9.08 33.64 -8.62
N VAL A 72 8.39 32.69 -9.26
CA VAL A 72 7.59 31.69 -8.55
C VAL A 72 8.62 30.78 -7.92
N GLU A 73 8.97 31.10 -6.68
CA GLU A 73 9.78 30.23 -5.84
C GLU A 73 9.02 28.90 -5.74
N LEU A 74 9.52 27.88 -6.43
CA LEU A 74 9.05 26.52 -6.28
C LEU A 74 9.34 26.14 -4.83
N ILE A 75 8.33 26.23 -3.98
CA ILE A 75 8.36 25.62 -2.65
C ILE A 75 8.40 24.12 -2.92
N GLU A 76 9.61 23.57 -3.02
CA GLU A 76 9.82 22.14 -2.81
C GLU A 76 9.19 21.83 -1.46
N ASN A 77 8.13 21.00 -1.48
CA ASN A 77 7.68 20.31 -0.28
C ASN A 77 8.85 19.46 0.19
N GLN A 78 9.67 20.04 1.07
CA GLN A 78 10.65 19.32 1.86
C GLN A 78 9.84 18.33 2.69
N GLU A 79 9.72 17.09 2.21
CA GLU A 79 9.34 15.97 3.06
C GLU A 79 10.27 16.04 4.28
N SER A 80 9.70 16.38 5.42
CA SER A 80 10.40 16.39 6.68
C SER A 80 10.88 14.96 6.93
N SER A 81 12.10 14.67 6.48
CA SER A 81 12.89 13.49 6.82
C SER A 81 13.16 13.55 8.32
N SER A 82 12.17 13.17 9.12
CA SER A 82 12.37 12.90 10.54
C SER A 82 13.32 11.72 10.59
N LYS A 83 14.51 11.95 11.14
CA LYS A 83 15.51 10.90 11.32
C LYS A 83 14.88 9.72 12.07
N GLU A 84 14.83 8.57 11.42
CA GLU A 84 14.34 7.30 11.96
C GLU A 84 15.01 6.99 13.30
N ALA A 85 14.26 6.44 14.25
CA ALA A 85 14.81 6.11 15.57
C ALA A 85 15.82 4.95 15.54
N PHE A 86 15.77 4.13 14.49
CA PHE A 86 16.68 3.02 14.22
C PHE A 86 16.98 2.89 12.73
N ASP A 87 18.23 2.57 12.39
CA ASP A 87 18.65 2.40 10.99
C ASP A 87 18.49 0.94 10.54
N HIS A 88 17.62 0.73 9.55
CA HIS A 88 17.34 -0.58 8.96
C HIS A 88 18.15 -0.87 7.69
N SER A 89 19.12 -0.02 7.32
CA SER A 89 19.87 -0.12 6.05
C SER A 89 20.56 -1.46 5.81
N THR A 90 21.14 -2.08 6.85
CA THR A 90 21.76 -3.43 6.74
C THR A 90 20.73 -4.48 6.31
N TRP A 91 19.52 -4.42 6.86
CA TRP A 91 18.43 -5.34 6.53
C TRP A 91 17.85 -5.04 5.15
N ASP A 92 17.63 -3.77 4.85
CA ASP A 92 17.15 -3.31 3.55
C ASP A 92 18.06 -3.77 2.40
N ALA A 93 19.38 -3.67 2.56
CA ALA A 93 20.33 -4.14 1.55
C ALA A 93 20.23 -5.65 1.30
N LEU A 94 20.00 -6.45 2.34
CA LEU A 94 19.77 -7.90 2.21
C LEU A 94 18.45 -8.18 1.49
N LEU A 95 17.37 -7.47 1.84
CA LEU A 95 16.08 -7.64 1.20
C LEU A 95 16.14 -7.33 -0.29
N LYS A 96 16.72 -6.19 -0.67
CA LYS A 96 16.86 -5.78 -2.08
C LYS A 96 17.68 -6.75 -2.92
N THR A 97 18.63 -7.46 -2.30
CA THR A 97 19.51 -8.40 -2.99
C THR A 97 18.88 -9.79 -3.12
N TYR A 98 18.19 -10.26 -2.07
CA TYR A 98 17.80 -11.67 -1.94
C TYR A 98 16.29 -11.92 -1.99
N VAL A 99 15.47 -10.88 -2.09
CA VAL A 99 14.01 -10.99 -2.18
C VAL A 99 13.55 -10.42 -3.51
N SER A 100 12.86 -11.23 -4.31
CA SER A 100 12.30 -10.80 -5.58
C SER A 100 11.11 -9.85 -5.38
N GLU A 101 10.70 -9.15 -6.43
CA GLU A 101 9.47 -8.34 -6.43
C GLU A 101 8.21 -9.17 -6.13
N GLN A 102 8.25 -10.48 -6.38
CA GLN A 102 7.17 -11.40 -6.06
C GLN A 102 7.23 -11.90 -4.61
N GLY A 103 8.24 -11.51 -3.82
CA GLY A 103 8.41 -11.91 -2.43
C GLY A 103 9.05 -13.28 -2.22
N ASN A 104 9.63 -13.88 -3.28
CA ASN A 104 10.39 -15.12 -3.17
C ASN A 104 11.80 -14.81 -2.66
N VAL A 105 12.28 -15.62 -1.73
CA VAL A 105 13.57 -15.40 -1.05
C VAL A 105 14.58 -16.41 -1.55
N ASN A 106 15.70 -15.94 -2.09
CA ASN A 106 16.81 -16.82 -2.50
C ASN A 106 17.58 -17.32 -1.26
N TYR A 107 16.97 -18.20 -0.47
CA TYR A 107 17.58 -18.74 0.76
C TYR A 107 18.89 -19.48 0.49
N LYS A 108 19.03 -20.08 -0.69
CA LYS A 108 20.25 -20.79 -1.09
C LYS A 108 21.46 -19.85 -1.10
N GLU A 109 21.35 -18.69 -1.74
CA GLU A 109 22.43 -17.71 -1.77
C GLU A 109 22.51 -16.91 -0.47
N LEU A 110 21.37 -16.51 0.10
CA LEU A 110 21.31 -15.75 1.35
C LEU A 110 21.95 -16.50 2.54
N LYS A 111 21.98 -17.84 2.50
CA LYS A 111 22.66 -18.66 3.53
C LYS A 111 24.14 -18.31 3.67
N ALA A 112 24.82 -17.93 2.59
CA ALA A 112 26.23 -17.50 2.66
C ALA A 112 26.38 -16.17 3.43
N GLU A 113 25.34 -15.33 3.43
CA GLU A 113 25.30 -14.02 4.08
C GLU A 113 24.65 -14.05 5.47
N ARG A 114 24.42 -15.23 6.05
CA ARG A 114 23.75 -15.36 7.36
C ARG A 114 24.42 -14.53 8.46
N SER A 115 25.74 -14.32 8.39
CA SER A 115 26.47 -13.45 9.31
C SER A 115 25.96 -12.01 9.30
N LYS A 116 25.61 -11.46 8.14
CA LYS A 116 25.01 -10.11 8.01
C LYS A 116 23.65 -10.03 8.69
N ILE A 117 22.82 -11.07 8.56
CA ILE A 117 21.53 -11.16 9.27
C ILE A 117 21.76 -11.18 10.79
N THR A 118 22.70 -11.99 11.28
CA THR A 118 22.98 -12.04 12.73
C THR A 118 23.59 -10.74 13.26
N ASN A 119 24.35 -10.01 12.44
CA ASN A 119 24.86 -8.69 12.80
C ASN A 119 23.71 -7.70 12.93
N TYR A 120 22.79 -7.66 11.98
CA TYR A 120 21.59 -6.83 12.05
C TYR A 120 20.73 -7.16 13.29
N ILE A 121 20.55 -8.45 13.62
CA ILE A 121 19.84 -8.85 14.85
C ILE A 121 20.60 -8.40 16.12
N THR A 122 21.93 -8.34 16.06
CA THR A 122 22.76 -7.79 17.15
C THR A 122 22.58 -6.27 17.28
N GLU A 123 22.48 -5.55 16.17
CA GLU A 123 22.16 -4.11 16.16
C GLU A 123 20.79 -3.84 16.79
N LEU A 124 19.77 -4.63 16.41
CA LEU A 124 18.45 -4.61 17.04
C LEU A 124 18.56 -4.85 18.55
N SER A 125 19.33 -5.86 18.97
CA SER A 125 19.53 -6.23 20.38
C SER A 125 20.11 -5.08 21.22
N ASN A 126 21.01 -4.29 20.64
CA ASN A 126 21.63 -3.15 21.28
C ASN A 126 20.74 -1.89 21.31
N ASN A 127 19.66 -1.86 20.54
CA ASN A 127 18.81 -0.69 20.34
C ASN A 127 17.32 -1.05 20.39
N ILE A 128 16.87 -1.71 21.46
CA ILE A 128 15.45 -2.02 21.64
C ILE A 128 14.59 -0.74 21.71
N PRO A 129 13.33 -0.75 21.24
CA PRO A 129 12.50 0.45 21.22
C PRO A 129 12.33 1.07 22.61
N LYS A 130 12.45 2.39 22.66
CA LYS A 130 12.34 3.19 23.88
C LYS A 130 10.93 3.77 23.99
N ASP A 131 10.51 4.13 25.20
CA ASP A 131 9.21 4.77 25.41
C ASP A 131 9.06 6.06 24.60
N SER A 132 10.16 6.80 24.42
CA SER A 132 10.24 8.04 23.64
C SER A 132 10.11 7.85 22.12
N TRP A 133 10.18 6.62 21.60
CA TRP A 133 9.99 6.38 20.16
C TRP A 133 8.51 6.50 19.77
N SER A 134 8.27 6.97 18.55
CA SER A 134 6.92 7.01 18.00
C SER A 134 6.33 5.60 17.87
N THR A 135 5.00 5.52 17.70
CA THR A 135 4.33 4.24 17.40
C THR A 135 4.87 3.63 16.10
N ASN A 136 5.14 4.45 15.08
CA ASN A 136 5.65 3.98 13.80
C ASN A 136 7.07 3.44 13.92
N ASP A 137 7.96 4.12 14.66
CA ASP A 137 9.32 3.62 14.93
C ASP A 137 9.30 2.26 15.63
N LYS A 138 8.45 2.13 16.67
CA LYS A 138 8.27 0.86 17.39
C LYS A 138 7.77 -0.24 16.45
N MET A 139 6.78 0.05 15.61
CA MET A 139 6.18 -0.94 14.73
C MET A 139 7.13 -1.38 13.62
N ALA A 140 7.78 -0.43 12.94
CA ALA A 140 8.79 -0.70 11.92
C ALA A 140 9.91 -1.58 12.49
N TYR A 141 10.42 -1.25 13.68
CA TYR A 141 11.41 -2.06 14.39
C TYR A 141 10.93 -3.51 14.57
N TRP A 142 9.73 -3.71 15.12
CA TRP A 142 9.25 -5.06 15.45
C TRP A 142 8.86 -5.88 14.22
N ILE A 143 8.35 -5.25 13.17
CA ILE A 143 8.10 -5.93 11.89
C ILE A 143 9.42 -6.42 11.29
N ASN A 144 10.42 -5.53 11.19
CA ASN A 144 11.72 -5.91 10.64
C ASN A 144 12.44 -6.94 11.51
N ALA A 145 12.34 -6.84 12.84
CA ALA A 145 12.89 -7.81 13.76
C ALA A 145 12.25 -9.20 13.56
N TYR A 146 10.92 -9.26 13.48
CA TYR A 146 10.21 -10.51 13.20
C TYR A 146 10.65 -11.12 11.87
N ASN A 147 10.67 -10.32 10.79
CA ASN A 147 11.04 -10.82 9.46
C ASN A 147 12.49 -11.31 9.40
N ALA A 148 13.45 -10.56 9.95
CA ALA A 148 14.85 -10.99 9.99
C ALA A 148 15.05 -12.25 10.83
N MET A 149 14.33 -12.39 11.95
CA MET A 149 14.35 -13.60 12.78
C MET A 149 13.72 -14.79 12.06
N THR A 150 12.60 -14.62 11.36
CA THR A 150 12.00 -15.68 10.53
C THR A 150 12.99 -16.15 9.47
N VAL A 151 13.65 -15.23 8.76
CA VAL A 151 14.67 -15.60 7.77
C VAL A 151 15.86 -16.31 8.43
N ASP A 152 16.38 -15.83 9.56
CA ASP A 152 17.43 -16.53 10.30
C ASP A 152 17.02 -17.95 10.72
N LEU A 153 15.76 -18.14 11.15
CA LEU A 153 15.21 -19.46 11.49
C LEU A 153 15.22 -20.41 10.29
N ILE A 154 14.78 -19.93 9.12
CA ILE A 154 14.83 -20.72 7.89
C ILE A 154 16.28 -21.07 7.55
N LEU A 155 17.21 -20.12 7.57
CA LEU A 155 18.61 -20.36 7.20
C LEU A 155 19.33 -21.33 8.16
N ARG A 156 18.98 -21.36 9.44
CA ARG A 156 19.47 -22.35 10.41
C ARG A 156 19.08 -23.78 10.04
N ASN A 157 17.94 -23.94 9.37
CA ASN A 157 17.35 -25.24 9.05
C ASN A 157 17.40 -25.56 7.54
N TYR A 158 17.91 -24.67 6.70
CA TYR A 158 17.94 -24.84 5.25
C TYR A 158 18.95 -25.92 4.83
N PRO A 159 18.61 -26.84 3.89
CA PRO A 159 17.37 -26.90 3.13
C PRO A 159 16.22 -27.59 3.87
N LEU A 160 15.01 -27.05 3.72
CA LEU A 160 13.75 -27.62 4.22
C LEU A 160 12.62 -27.29 3.24
N LYS A 161 11.50 -28.02 3.30
CA LYS A 161 10.36 -27.80 2.38
C LYS A 161 9.34 -26.82 2.93
N SER A 162 9.23 -26.73 4.24
CA SER A 162 8.28 -25.86 4.93
C SER A 162 8.83 -25.41 6.27
N ILE A 163 8.53 -24.19 6.70
CA ILE A 163 8.77 -23.77 8.09
C ILE A 163 8.15 -24.74 9.10
N LYS A 164 7.07 -25.44 8.73
CA LYS A 164 6.40 -26.44 9.57
C LYS A 164 7.19 -27.73 9.77
N ASP A 165 8.25 -27.95 9.00
CA ASP A 165 9.16 -29.08 9.20
C ASP A 165 10.10 -28.84 10.39
N ILE A 166 10.20 -27.59 10.88
CA ILE A 166 10.95 -27.22 12.08
C ILE A 166 10.05 -27.49 13.30
N GLU A 167 10.61 -28.09 14.35
CA GLU A 167 9.86 -28.30 15.59
C GLU A 167 9.51 -26.96 16.25
N LYS A 168 8.21 -26.69 16.45
CA LYS A 168 7.68 -25.50 17.14
C LYS A 168 8.34 -24.18 16.66
N PRO A 169 8.28 -23.85 15.36
CA PRO A 169 9.14 -22.82 14.78
C PRO A 169 8.92 -21.44 15.39
N TRP A 170 7.68 -21.12 15.78
CA TRP A 170 7.35 -19.84 16.39
C TRP A 170 7.68 -19.74 17.89
N GLU A 171 7.80 -20.87 18.59
CA GLU A 171 8.02 -20.89 20.05
C GLU A 171 9.50 -20.90 20.45
N GLN A 172 10.42 -21.15 19.49
CA GLN A 172 11.85 -21.27 19.78
C GLN A 172 12.46 -19.94 20.24
N ARG A 173 13.05 -19.93 21.44
CA ARG A 173 13.73 -18.76 22.01
C ARG A 173 15.19 -18.67 21.53
N LEU A 174 15.39 -18.19 20.30
CA LEU A 174 16.69 -18.19 19.62
C LEU A 174 17.41 -16.84 19.60
N TRP A 175 16.69 -15.73 19.85
CA TRP A 175 17.25 -14.39 19.67
C TRP A 175 17.23 -13.61 20.98
N LYS A 176 18.41 -13.19 21.43
CA LYS A 176 18.55 -12.39 22.64
C LYS A 176 18.55 -10.92 22.26
N LEU A 177 17.48 -10.20 22.59
CA LEU A 177 17.41 -8.75 22.50
C LEU A 177 17.64 -8.16 23.90
N HIS A 178 18.74 -7.44 24.07
CA HIS A 178 19.23 -6.98 25.36
C HIS A 178 19.37 -8.15 26.37
N ASN A 179 18.59 -8.17 27.46
CA ASN A 179 18.65 -9.19 28.51
C ASN A 179 17.60 -10.29 28.38
N LYS A 180 16.77 -10.26 27.32
CA LYS A 180 15.65 -11.19 27.16
C LYS A 180 15.78 -12.00 25.87
N TRP A 181 15.51 -13.29 25.97
CA TRP A 181 15.37 -14.16 24.82
C TRP A 181 13.96 -14.07 24.26
N TYR A 182 13.83 -13.78 22.97
CA TYR A 182 12.57 -13.68 22.24
C TYR A 182 12.36 -14.90 21.34
N ASN A 183 11.09 -15.16 21.03
CA ASN A 183 10.64 -16.05 19.97
C ASN A 183 9.67 -15.29 19.05
N LEU A 184 9.32 -15.87 17.91
CA LEU A 184 8.48 -15.20 16.91
C LEU A 184 7.04 -15.01 17.43
N ASP A 185 6.49 -16.01 18.13
CA ASP A 185 5.15 -15.96 18.72
C ASP A 185 4.98 -14.76 19.66
N GLU A 186 5.98 -14.50 20.51
CA GLU A 186 5.96 -13.39 21.45
C GLU A 186 5.99 -12.03 20.74
N ILE A 187 6.81 -11.87 19.70
CA ILE A 187 6.87 -10.62 18.92
C ILE A 187 5.53 -10.39 18.22
N GLU A 188 4.95 -11.42 17.59
CA GLU A 188 3.68 -11.28 16.89
C GLU A 188 2.52 -10.99 17.86
N HIS A 189 2.31 -11.87 18.84
CA HIS A 189 1.09 -11.90 19.64
C HIS A 189 1.11 -10.95 20.84
N GLN A 190 2.27 -10.71 21.44
CA GLN A 190 2.38 -9.88 22.65
C GLN A 190 2.85 -8.45 22.34
N ILE A 191 3.41 -8.21 21.16
CA ILE A 191 3.90 -6.88 20.76
C ILE A 191 3.10 -6.36 19.57
N LEU A 192 3.32 -6.88 18.37
CA LEU A 192 2.74 -6.32 17.13
C LEU A 192 1.22 -6.29 17.15
N ARG A 193 0.56 -7.41 17.50
CA ARG A 193 -0.91 -7.47 17.58
C ARG A 193 -1.50 -6.58 18.68
N LYS A 194 -0.71 -6.13 19.65
CA LYS A 194 -1.15 -5.18 20.69
C LYS A 194 -1.06 -3.72 20.24
N MET A 195 -0.42 -3.47 19.09
CA MET A 195 -0.39 -2.15 18.45
C MET A 195 -1.69 -1.84 17.67
N ASN A 196 -2.63 -2.80 17.60
CA ASN A 196 -3.98 -2.66 17.05
C ASN A 196 -4.06 -2.20 15.58
N ASP A 197 -3.03 -2.49 14.78
CA ASP A 197 -3.06 -2.33 13.33
C ASP A 197 -3.18 -3.72 12.66
N PRO A 198 -4.32 -4.08 12.05
CA PRO A 198 -4.49 -5.38 11.39
C PRO A 198 -3.58 -5.55 10.16
N ARG A 199 -3.02 -4.47 9.61
CA ARG A 199 -2.12 -4.54 8.44
C ARG A 199 -0.80 -5.22 8.76
N ILE A 200 -0.42 -5.35 10.04
CA ILE A 200 0.79 -6.09 10.45
C ILE A 200 0.82 -7.51 9.88
N HIS A 201 -0.35 -8.14 9.69
CA HIS A 201 -0.46 -9.48 9.11
C HIS A 201 0.03 -9.57 7.66
N PHE A 202 0.12 -8.44 6.95
CA PHE A 202 0.68 -8.33 5.60
C PHE A 202 2.12 -7.82 5.59
N GLY A 203 2.59 -7.29 6.73
CA GLY A 203 3.97 -6.83 6.91
C GLY A 203 4.91 -7.88 7.49
N ILE A 204 4.37 -8.91 8.16
CA ILE A 204 5.16 -10.02 8.73
C ILE A 204 5.00 -11.32 7.94
N VAL A 205 6.10 -12.06 7.75
CA VAL A 205 6.13 -13.26 6.90
C VAL A 205 6.31 -14.55 7.72
N CYS A 206 5.65 -15.64 7.31
CA CYS A 206 5.85 -16.98 7.87
C CYS A 206 6.65 -17.92 6.94
N ALA A 207 7.36 -17.37 5.96
CA ALA A 207 8.17 -18.06 4.97
C ALA A 207 7.43 -19.18 4.22
N SER A 208 6.19 -18.92 3.78
CA SER A 208 5.43 -19.88 2.98
C SER A 208 4.79 -19.25 1.74
N VAL A 209 4.53 -20.05 0.71
CA VAL A 209 3.94 -19.62 -0.57
C VAL A 209 2.64 -18.83 -0.38
N SER A 210 1.73 -19.26 0.50
CA SER A 210 0.45 -18.56 0.71
C SER A 210 0.52 -17.43 1.75
N CYS A 211 1.72 -17.08 2.21
CA CYS A 211 1.91 -15.94 3.10
C CYS A 211 1.91 -14.64 2.30
N PRO A 212 1.52 -13.51 2.91
CA PRO A 212 1.89 -12.20 2.43
C PRO A 212 3.39 -12.14 2.15
N LYS A 213 3.72 -11.42 1.08
CA LYS A 213 5.08 -11.35 0.56
C LYS A 213 5.99 -10.69 1.59
N LEU A 214 7.17 -11.25 1.78
CA LEU A 214 8.28 -10.48 2.36
C LEU A 214 8.58 -9.34 1.39
N GLN A 215 8.48 -8.10 1.88
CA GLN A 215 8.81 -6.93 1.07
C GLN A 215 10.31 -6.94 0.75
N ASN A 216 10.68 -6.48 -0.45
CA ASN A 216 12.08 -6.35 -0.86
C ASN A 216 12.73 -5.04 -0.36
N GLU A 217 12.12 -4.40 0.63
CA GLU A 217 12.64 -3.24 1.35
C GLU A 217 12.29 -3.34 2.84
N ALA A 218 13.09 -2.71 3.69
CA ALA A 218 12.79 -2.66 5.11
C ALA A 218 11.67 -1.65 5.42
N PHE A 219 10.87 -1.94 6.44
CA PHE A 219 9.89 -0.99 6.94
C PHE A 219 10.58 0.17 7.68
N ILE A 220 10.20 1.41 7.45
CA ILE A 220 10.74 2.59 8.17
C ILE A 220 9.60 3.47 8.66
N ALA A 221 9.79 4.21 9.76
CA ALA A 221 8.70 4.91 10.43
C ALA A 221 8.07 6.01 9.56
N SER A 222 8.89 6.72 8.77
CA SER A 222 8.43 7.76 7.85
C SER A 222 7.53 7.24 6.72
N LYS A 223 7.69 5.98 6.32
CA LYS A 223 6.94 5.35 5.21
C LYS A 223 6.01 4.22 5.66
N LEU A 224 5.95 3.93 6.95
CA LEU A 224 5.31 2.72 7.47
C LEU A 224 3.86 2.59 7.02
N ASP A 225 3.10 3.69 7.04
CA ASP A 225 1.69 3.65 6.65
C ASP A 225 1.50 3.30 5.17
N ASP A 226 2.28 3.93 4.30
CA ASP A 226 2.28 3.64 2.86
C ASP A 226 2.75 2.22 2.57
N GLN A 227 3.81 1.75 3.24
CA GLN A 227 4.35 0.41 3.07
C GLN A 227 3.35 -0.67 3.51
N LEU A 228 2.69 -0.48 4.67
CA LEU A 228 1.66 -1.40 5.16
C LEU A 228 0.41 -1.38 4.27
N THR A 229 0.00 -0.20 3.80
CA THR A 229 -1.11 -0.05 2.87
C THR A 229 -0.80 -0.73 1.53
N HIS A 230 0.40 -0.53 1.00
CA HIS A 230 0.86 -1.19 -0.22
C HIS A 230 0.86 -2.71 -0.07
N ALA A 231 1.48 -3.23 0.99
CA ALA A 231 1.51 -4.67 1.27
C ALA A 231 0.10 -5.27 1.38
N THR A 232 -0.83 -4.55 2.03
CA THR A 232 -2.23 -4.96 2.17
C THR A 232 -2.94 -5.02 0.82
N ARG A 233 -2.85 -3.95 0.01
CA ARG A 233 -3.49 -3.89 -1.32
C ARG A 233 -2.93 -4.96 -2.24
N THR A 234 -1.61 -5.13 -2.26
CA THR A 234 -0.92 -6.15 -3.07
C THR A 234 -1.37 -7.56 -2.70
N PHE A 235 -1.51 -7.87 -1.41
CA PHE A 235 -2.00 -9.18 -0.98
C PHE A 235 -3.46 -9.42 -1.37
N LEU A 236 -4.33 -8.42 -1.17
CA LEU A 236 -5.75 -8.53 -1.53
C LEU A 236 -5.97 -8.70 -3.03
N ALA A 237 -5.10 -8.10 -3.85
CA ALA A 237 -5.10 -8.24 -5.31
C ALA A 237 -4.54 -9.58 -5.80
N ASP A 238 -3.85 -10.35 -4.96
CA ASP A 238 -3.30 -11.64 -5.35
C ASP A 238 -4.43 -12.65 -5.58
N THR A 239 -4.67 -12.99 -6.84
CA THR A 239 -5.75 -13.90 -7.25
C THR A 239 -5.48 -15.36 -6.89
N ASN A 240 -4.26 -15.74 -6.51
CA ASN A 240 -3.97 -17.05 -5.95
C ASN A 240 -4.49 -17.15 -4.52
N GLU A 241 -4.38 -16.07 -3.75
CA GLU A 241 -4.73 -16.04 -2.32
C GLU A 241 -6.14 -15.50 -2.04
N ASN A 242 -6.66 -14.64 -2.92
CA ASN A 242 -7.95 -13.99 -2.75
C ASN A 242 -8.78 -14.01 -4.04
N SER A 243 -10.10 -14.00 -3.91
CA SER A 243 -11.04 -13.81 -5.00
C SER A 243 -12.21 -13.02 -4.47
N LEU A 244 -12.33 -11.78 -4.91
CA LEU A 244 -13.22 -10.78 -4.36
C LEU A 244 -14.26 -10.39 -5.40
N SER A 245 -15.53 -10.38 -5.01
CA SER A 245 -16.61 -9.78 -5.77
C SER A 245 -17.61 -9.19 -4.79
N GLU A 246 -18.55 -8.38 -5.30
CA GLU A 246 -19.57 -7.72 -4.48
C GLU A 246 -20.26 -8.68 -3.50
N ASN A 247 -20.63 -9.88 -3.95
CA ASN A 247 -21.48 -10.80 -3.18
C ASN A 247 -20.81 -12.13 -2.79
N SER A 248 -19.55 -12.35 -3.18
CA SER A 248 -18.85 -13.60 -2.88
C SER A 248 -17.35 -13.38 -2.70
N LEU A 249 -16.83 -13.90 -1.59
CA LEU A 249 -15.42 -13.83 -1.22
C LEU A 249 -14.85 -15.23 -1.06
N LYS A 250 -13.67 -15.46 -1.65
CA LYS A 250 -12.82 -16.61 -1.36
C LYS A 250 -11.45 -16.09 -0.90
N LEU A 251 -11.25 -16.04 0.42
CA LEU A 251 -10.14 -15.33 1.06
C LEU A 251 -9.03 -16.28 1.51
N SER A 252 -7.83 -15.75 1.71
CA SER A 252 -6.77 -16.48 2.41
C SER A 252 -7.18 -16.86 3.84
N LYS A 253 -6.62 -17.96 4.37
CA LYS A 253 -6.88 -18.44 5.74
C LYS A 253 -6.42 -17.44 6.82
N ILE A 254 -5.58 -16.45 6.50
CA ILE A 254 -5.16 -15.39 7.43
C ILE A 254 -6.37 -14.64 8.00
N PHE A 255 -7.36 -14.32 7.16
CA PHE A 255 -8.61 -13.68 7.62
C PHE A 255 -9.45 -14.57 8.54
N LYS A 256 -9.25 -15.89 8.50
CA LYS A 256 -9.87 -16.86 9.42
C LYS A 256 -9.09 -16.94 10.72
N TRP A 257 -7.77 -17.11 10.66
CA TRP A 257 -6.92 -17.30 11.83
C TRP A 257 -6.85 -16.05 12.71
N PHE A 258 -6.80 -14.87 12.09
CA PHE A 258 -6.72 -13.58 12.76
C PHE A 258 -8.02 -12.78 12.71
N ALA A 259 -9.16 -13.48 12.59
CA ALA A 259 -10.48 -12.85 12.45
C ALA A 259 -10.81 -11.83 13.55
N LYS A 260 -10.22 -11.96 14.75
CA LYS A 260 -10.40 -10.99 15.83
C LYS A 260 -9.75 -9.64 15.51
N ASP A 261 -8.58 -9.65 14.88
CA ASP A 261 -7.77 -8.46 14.66
C ASP A 261 -8.42 -7.57 13.59
N PHE A 262 -8.96 -8.18 12.52
CA PHE A 262 -9.74 -7.49 11.49
C PHE A 262 -11.12 -6.98 11.94
N LYS A 263 -11.51 -7.24 13.19
CA LYS A 263 -12.81 -6.84 13.76
C LYS A 263 -12.69 -5.85 14.92
N GLN A 264 -11.49 -5.34 15.20
CA GLN A 264 -11.28 -4.41 16.32
C GLN A 264 -11.78 -3.00 16.00
N ASN A 265 -11.61 -2.55 14.76
CA ASN A 265 -11.91 -1.20 14.31
C ASN A 265 -12.96 -1.19 13.18
N GLY A 266 -13.95 -2.08 13.26
CA GLY A 266 -14.98 -2.25 12.22
C GLY A 266 -15.24 -3.70 11.86
N THR A 267 -15.87 -3.93 10.72
CA THR A 267 -16.09 -5.26 10.15
C THR A 267 -14.95 -5.65 9.23
N LEU A 268 -14.82 -6.96 8.94
CA LEU A 268 -13.91 -7.43 7.90
C LEU A 268 -14.27 -6.83 6.53
N ILE A 269 -15.56 -6.59 6.25
CA ILE A 269 -15.99 -6.05 4.96
C ILE A 269 -15.58 -4.59 4.83
N GLU A 270 -15.73 -3.79 5.88
CA GLU A 270 -15.21 -2.41 5.95
C GLU A 270 -13.69 -2.38 5.74
N PHE A 271 -12.95 -3.28 6.39
CA PHE A 271 -11.51 -3.43 6.17
C PHE A 271 -11.20 -3.72 4.70
N LEU A 272 -11.86 -4.72 4.09
CA LEU A 272 -11.62 -5.07 2.68
C LEU A 272 -11.95 -3.91 1.74
N ASN A 273 -13.10 -3.25 1.92
CA ASN A 273 -13.53 -2.10 1.12
C ASN A 273 -12.58 -0.90 1.24
N THR A 274 -11.81 -0.79 2.33
CA THR A 274 -10.79 0.26 2.49
C THR A 274 -9.59 0.04 1.56
N TYR A 275 -9.25 -1.22 1.26
CA TYR A 275 -8.03 -1.58 0.54
C TYR A 275 -8.30 -2.23 -0.83
N THR A 276 -9.54 -2.24 -1.31
CA THR A 276 -9.91 -2.80 -2.61
C THR A 276 -10.77 -1.83 -3.39
N ASP A 277 -10.64 -1.85 -4.71
CA ASP A 277 -11.45 -0.99 -5.60
C ASP A 277 -12.85 -1.59 -5.86
N ILE A 278 -13.17 -2.74 -5.27
CA ILE A 278 -14.46 -3.42 -5.35
C ILE A 278 -15.29 -3.03 -4.12
N THR A 279 -16.53 -2.60 -4.32
CA THR A 279 -17.50 -2.46 -3.23
C THR A 279 -18.08 -3.82 -2.88
N ILE A 280 -17.67 -4.37 -1.75
CA ILE A 280 -18.13 -5.65 -1.21
C ILE A 280 -19.35 -5.41 -0.32
N SER A 281 -20.41 -6.18 -0.56
CA SER A 281 -21.62 -6.20 0.25
C SER A 281 -21.35 -6.77 1.64
N GLU A 282 -21.96 -6.19 2.67
CA GLU A 282 -21.95 -6.75 4.03
C GLU A 282 -22.51 -8.17 4.09
N GLN A 283 -23.35 -8.56 3.13
CA GLN A 283 -23.95 -9.88 3.00
C GLN A 283 -23.13 -10.85 2.14
N ALA A 284 -21.93 -10.46 1.69
CA ALA A 284 -21.10 -11.29 0.83
C ALA A 284 -20.78 -12.65 1.48
N LYS A 285 -20.99 -13.72 0.71
CA LYS A 285 -20.71 -15.09 1.16
C LYS A 285 -19.22 -15.29 1.28
N LYS A 286 -18.76 -15.75 2.45
CA LYS A 286 -17.33 -15.90 2.78
C LYS A 286 -16.91 -17.36 2.78
N ASN A 287 -15.94 -17.69 1.94
CA ASN A 287 -15.22 -18.95 1.92
C ASN A 287 -13.72 -18.71 2.02
N TYR A 288 -12.95 -19.75 2.35
CA TYR A 288 -11.50 -19.65 2.48
C TYR A 288 -10.79 -20.57 1.48
N LYS A 289 -9.69 -20.09 0.90
CA LYS A 289 -8.79 -20.88 0.07
C LYS A 289 -7.94 -21.81 0.93
N ASP A 290 -7.34 -22.82 0.30
CA ASP A 290 -6.30 -23.61 0.94
C ASP A 290 -5.01 -22.81 1.09
N TYR A 291 -4.15 -23.27 1.99
CA TYR A 291 -2.94 -22.54 2.37
C TYR A 291 -1.74 -23.43 2.11
N ASN A 292 -0.88 -22.98 1.19
CA ASN A 292 0.31 -23.68 0.80
C ASN A 292 1.47 -23.31 1.74
N TRP A 293 1.88 -24.28 2.55
CA TRP A 293 2.96 -24.15 3.53
C TRP A 293 4.36 -24.40 2.95
N ASN A 294 4.49 -24.70 1.66
CA ASN A 294 5.79 -24.82 1.02
C ASN A 294 6.57 -23.52 1.19
N LEU A 295 7.89 -23.64 1.32
CA LEU A 295 8.81 -22.51 1.43
C LEU A 295 8.67 -21.57 0.23
N ASN A 296 8.80 -20.27 0.46
CA ASN A 296 8.75 -19.23 -0.57
C ASN A 296 10.15 -18.98 -1.17
N ASP A 297 10.75 -19.98 -1.81
CA ASP A 297 12.11 -19.93 -2.38
C ASP A 297 12.17 -19.94 -3.90
#